data_AF-A0A1G9MSC1-F1
#
_entry.id   AF-A0A1G9MSC1-F1
#
_cell.length_a   1.000
_cell.length_b   1.000
_cell.length_c   1.000
_cell.angle_alpha   90.00
_cell.angle_beta   90.00
_cell.angle_gamma   90.00
#
_symmetry.space_group_name_H-M   'P 1'
#
loop_
_entity.id
_entity.type
_entity.pdbx_description
1 polymer ?
#
loop_
_entity_poly.entity_id
_entity_poly.type
_entity_poly.pdbx_seq_one_letter_code
_entity_poly.pdbx_strand_id
1 'polypeptide(L)'
;MEKSCFLTKKVVSVFLFFMIVMFTYLATPVQAADAYPYRNGSWLKADSWGFYQRECTSYACWKVRQAHGIDFNNSYRLSNGNRWGDAGNWDNAARKIRLRVDNIPARGCIAYCDPYTHGSGKYGHVAYVYLVSGNKVYVQDYNWGGTHKYGDRMLNKTAFSGYIHFEDLQHVFYVKYNANGGKGNMANSTFTYGIGGKLRKNTFSRSGYKFNGWNIYRYSDKKWYYTKGGKTGWYQKGKQPSGYYLTIYNDQTTVKWTTSKNKDTVEMYAVWKKASNEKPAPPNESLPEGVYKLKHVGTGKMMNYAWGWKEFAYKPIFLDKRDGSVEQTFRFRPVSNGKYEIDIMHKEGGVMNVWTSKTVSEGKKIGSWSRTYDDTQRFLVTYVGKNTIILRSAQNSNLAVAPDKSARGYLQLVKYNKNDKNQQWVIEK
;
A
#
# COMPACT_ATOMS: atom_id res chain seq x y z
N MET A 1 -56.23 -12.71 37.73
CA MET A 1 -56.40 -12.11 36.40
C MET A 1 -55.21 -11.23 36.12
N GLU A 2 -54.25 -11.79 35.40
CA GLU A 2 -53.00 -11.17 34.98
C GLU A 2 -53.27 -10.02 33.99
N LYS A 3 -52.54 -8.91 34.13
CA LYS A 3 -52.24 -8.02 33.01
C LYS A 3 -50.74 -7.75 32.98
N SER A 4 -50.15 -8.33 31.96
CA SER A 4 -48.77 -8.24 31.50
C SER A 4 -48.47 -6.85 30.93
N CYS A 5 -47.25 -6.34 31.15
CA CYS A 5 -46.65 -5.33 30.28
C CYS A 5 -45.14 -5.55 30.19
N PHE A 6 -44.70 -5.96 29.00
CA PHE A 6 -43.32 -6.23 28.62
C PHE A 6 -42.52 -4.93 28.45
N LEU A 7 -41.38 -4.81 29.14
CA LEU A 7 -40.36 -3.80 28.84
C LEU A 7 -39.38 -4.34 27.78
N THR A 8 -39.49 -3.84 26.55
CA THR A 8 -38.47 -4.02 25.49
C THR A 8 -37.26 -3.10 25.73
N LYS A 9 -36.09 -3.68 26.00
CA LYS A 9 -34.80 -2.97 26.03
C LYS A 9 -34.38 -2.57 24.61
N LYS A 10 -34.26 -1.27 24.34
CA LYS A 10 -33.58 -0.72 23.15
C LYS A 10 -32.06 -0.91 23.30
N VAL A 11 -31.44 -1.62 22.37
CA VAL A 11 -29.98 -1.67 22.20
C VAL A 11 -29.57 -0.45 21.37
N VAL A 12 -28.78 0.44 21.96
CA VAL A 12 -28.12 1.54 21.23
C VAL A 12 -26.77 1.03 20.75
N SER A 13 -26.66 0.75 19.44
CA SER A 13 -25.38 0.46 18.79
C SER A 13 -24.68 1.79 18.46
N VAL A 14 -23.62 2.10 19.20
CA VAL A 14 -22.70 3.22 18.87
C VAL A 14 -21.77 2.75 17.75
N PHE A 15 -21.97 3.25 16.53
CA PHE A 15 -21.01 3.09 15.43
C PHE A 15 -19.96 4.19 15.52
N LEU A 16 -18.74 3.85 15.94
CA LEU A 16 -17.59 4.74 15.86
C LEU A 16 -17.07 4.78 14.41
N PHE A 17 -17.38 5.85 13.69
CA PHE A 17 -16.85 6.12 12.35
C PHE A 17 -15.38 6.59 12.46
N PHE A 18 -14.43 5.69 12.24
CA PHE A 18 -13.04 6.09 12.01
C PHE A 18 -12.91 6.69 10.60
N MET A 19 -12.94 8.02 10.50
CA MET A 19 -12.67 8.74 9.27
C MET A 19 -11.15 8.69 9.00
N ILE A 20 -10.71 7.68 8.26
CA ILE A 20 -9.34 7.63 7.73
C ILE A 20 -9.25 8.73 6.66
N VAL A 21 -8.66 9.86 7.02
CA VAL A 21 -8.24 10.90 6.07
C VAL A 21 -7.06 10.35 5.27
N MET A 22 -7.37 9.67 4.17
CA MET A 22 -6.38 9.21 3.21
C MET A 22 -5.92 10.43 2.40
N PHE A 23 -4.79 11.03 2.75
CA PHE A 23 -4.08 11.93 1.84
C PHE A 23 -3.55 11.11 0.67
N THR A 24 -4.34 11.01 -0.39
CA THR A 24 -3.85 10.52 -1.68
C THR A 24 -2.88 11.55 -2.22
N TYR A 25 -1.58 11.28 -2.11
CA TYR A 25 -0.62 11.85 -3.04
C TYR A 25 -1.03 11.33 -4.43
N LEU A 26 -1.71 12.18 -5.20
CA LEU A 26 -1.91 11.93 -6.61
C LEU A 26 -0.50 11.86 -7.21
N ALA A 27 -0.10 10.67 -7.67
CA ALA A 27 0.91 10.62 -8.70
C ALA A 27 0.38 11.52 -9.81
N THR A 28 1.03 12.65 -10.04
CA THR A 28 0.74 13.48 -11.20
C THR A 28 0.82 12.54 -12.40
N PRO A 29 -0.22 12.47 -13.24
CA PRO A 29 -0.11 11.70 -14.47
C PRO A 29 1.17 12.17 -15.17
N VAL A 30 2.06 11.23 -15.48
CA VAL A 30 3.23 11.52 -16.32
C VAL A 30 2.67 12.25 -17.53
N GLN A 31 3.09 13.51 -17.70
CA GLN A 31 2.67 14.36 -18.79
C GLN A 31 2.88 13.57 -20.08
N ALA A 32 1.78 13.22 -20.74
CA ALA A 32 1.90 12.42 -21.96
C ALA A 32 2.69 13.28 -22.96
N ALA A 33 3.78 12.73 -23.49
CA ALA A 33 4.56 13.40 -24.52
C ALA A 33 3.64 13.78 -25.68
N ASP A 34 3.88 14.96 -26.25
CA ASP A 34 3.07 15.48 -27.36
C ASP A 34 3.24 14.61 -28.62
N ALA A 35 2.30 13.70 -28.82
CA ALA A 35 2.27 12.76 -29.94
C ALA A 35 1.52 13.32 -31.16
N TYR A 36 1.16 14.60 -31.15
CA TYR A 36 0.46 15.23 -32.26
C TYR A 36 1.31 15.22 -33.54
N PRO A 37 0.78 14.74 -34.68
CA PRO A 37 1.55 14.63 -35.92
C PRO A 37 2.09 15.97 -36.43
N TYR A 38 1.34 17.06 -36.23
CA TYR A 38 1.72 18.40 -36.67
C TYR A 38 2.29 19.29 -35.56
N ARG A 39 2.85 18.71 -34.49
CA ARG A 39 3.47 19.48 -33.39
C ARG A 39 4.56 20.46 -33.84
N ASN A 40 5.27 20.12 -34.92
CA ASN A 40 6.29 20.96 -35.57
C ASN A 40 5.81 21.56 -36.90
N GLY A 41 4.49 21.51 -37.17
CA GLY A 41 3.87 22.04 -38.38
C GLY A 41 3.77 23.56 -38.39
N SER A 42 3.22 24.10 -39.49
CA SER A 42 3.00 25.54 -39.65
C SER A 42 1.56 25.89 -39.27
N TRP A 43 1.38 26.84 -38.35
CA TRP A 43 0.07 27.33 -37.92
C TRP A 43 -0.71 28.08 -39.00
N LEU A 44 -0.06 28.39 -40.13
CA LEU A 44 -0.70 29.00 -41.30
C LEU A 44 -1.23 27.95 -42.30
N LYS A 45 -1.02 26.66 -42.03
CA LYS A 45 -1.38 25.58 -42.94
C LYS A 45 -2.50 24.73 -42.35
N ALA A 46 -3.50 24.42 -43.18
CA ALA A 46 -4.53 23.44 -42.81
C ALA A 46 -3.95 22.01 -42.80
N ASP A 47 -4.41 21.20 -41.86
CA ASP A 47 -4.20 19.75 -41.81
C ASP A 47 -5.16 18.99 -42.74
N SER A 48 -5.00 17.66 -42.79
CA SER A 48 -5.83 16.79 -43.61
C SER A 48 -7.30 16.66 -43.15
N TRP A 49 -7.65 17.18 -41.97
CA TRP A 49 -9.03 17.20 -41.46
C TRP A 49 -9.63 18.61 -41.46
N GLY A 50 -8.98 19.58 -42.11
CA GLY A 50 -9.52 20.88 -42.48
C GLY A 50 -9.41 21.97 -41.41
N PHE A 51 -8.52 21.82 -40.43
CA PHE A 51 -8.23 22.86 -39.42
C PHE A 51 -6.77 23.31 -39.50
N TYR A 52 -6.45 24.50 -39.00
CA TYR A 52 -5.06 24.98 -38.97
C TYR A 52 -4.22 24.17 -37.99
N GLN A 53 -3.03 23.76 -38.42
CA GLN A 53 -2.13 22.95 -37.60
C GLN A 53 -1.74 23.69 -36.32
N ARG A 54 -1.47 22.94 -35.26
CA ARG A 54 -1.08 23.49 -33.94
C ARG A 54 -2.14 24.40 -33.31
N GLU A 55 -3.38 24.34 -33.79
CA GLU A 55 -4.54 24.95 -33.12
C GLU A 55 -5.28 23.95 -32.23
N CYS A 56 -6.02 24.47 -31.24
CA CYS A 56 -6.84 23.67 -30.33
C CYS A 56 -7.85 22.78 -31.09
N THR A 57 -8.50 23.33 -32.11
CA THR A 57 -9.49 22.64 -32.96
C THR A 57 -8.87 21.50 -33.75
N SER A 58 -7.68 21.73 -34.31
CA SER A 58 -6.94 20.70 -35.02
C SER A 58 -6.51 19.55 -34.10
N TYR A 59 -5.91 19.87 -32.95
CA TYR A 59 -5.51 18.87 -31.97
C TYR A 59 -6.70 18.07 -31.44
N ALA A 60 -7.78 18.76 -31.05
CA ALA A 60 -9.00 18.12 -30.57
C ALA A 60 -9.60 17.18 -31.63
N CYS A 61 -9.61 17.60 -32.89
CA CYS A 61 -10.08 16.77 -33.99
C CYS A 61 -9.24 15.51 -34.15
N TRP A 62 -7.91 15.64 -34.15
CA TRP A 62 -7.00 14.49 -34.18
C TRP A 62 -7.25 13.50 -33.03
N LYS A 63 -7.47 14.00 -31.80
CA LYS A 63 -7.79 13.16 -30.64
C LYS A 63 -9.13 12.45 -30.79
N VAL A 64 -10.17 13.12 -31.27
CA VAL A 64 -11.49 12.52 -31.51
C VAL A 64 -11.40 11.42 -32.56
N ARG A 65 -10.72 11.67 -33.69
CA ARG A 65 -10.47 10.65 -34.72
C ARG A 65 -9.78 9.41 -34.14
N GLN A 66 -8.73 9.61 -33.35
CA GLN A 66 -7.99 8.53 -32.70
C GLN A 66 -8.84 7.76 -31.68
N ALA A 67 -9.61 8.47 -30.85
CA ALA A 67 -10.30 7.89 -29.71
C ALA A 67 -11.55 7.10 -30.11
N HIS A 68 -12.27 7.60 -31.11
CA HIS A 68 -13.57 7.05 -31.52
C HIS A 68 -13.51 6.28 -32.84
N GLY A 69 -12.39 6.33 -33.57
CA GLY A 69 -12.26 5.64 -34.85
C GLY A 69 -13.15 6.22 -35.95
N ILE A 70 -13.54 7.49 -35.83
CA ILE A 70 -14.40 8.20 -36.79
C ILE A 70 -13.57 9.18 -37.64
N ASP A 71 -14.01 9.43 -38.87
CA ASP A 71 -13.41 10.45 -39.75
C ASP A 71 -13.90 11.86 -39.39
N PHE A 72 -13.73 12.25 -38.12
CA PHE A 72 -14.07 13.60 -37.67
C PHE A 72 -13.20 14.63 -38.41
N ASN A 73 -13.82 15.66 -38.96
CA ASN A 73 -13.21 16.70 -39.78
C ASN A 73 -14.04 17.98 -39.73
N ASN A 74 -13.56 19.07 -40.32
CA ASN A 74 -14.18 20.38 -40.20
C ASN A 74 -15.60 20.49 -40.80
N SER A 75 -16.05 19.49 -41.58
CA SER A 75 -17.41 19.43 -42.14
C SER A 75 -18.21 18.23 -41.59
N TYR A 76 -17.74 17.58 -40.53
CA TYR A 76 -18.27 16.31 -40.08
C TYR A 76 -19.79 16.35 -39.82
N ARG A 77 -20.53 15.57 -40.62
CA ARG A 77 -21.99 15.41 -40.61
C ARG A 77 -22.78 16.72 -40.81
N LEU A 78 -22.13 17.78 -41.29
CA LEU A 78 -22.77 19.05 -41.63
C LEU A 78 -23.00 19.14 -43.14
N SER A 79 -24.14 19.68 -43.55
CA SER A 79 -24.51 19.88 -44.95
C SER A 79 -24.27 21.31 -45.42
N ASN A 80 -24.32 21.55 -46.74
CA ASN A 80 -24.32 22.89 -47.36
C ASN A 80 -23.10 23.74 -47.04
N GLY A 81 -21.91 23.14 -46.99
CA GLY A 81 -20.66 23.86 -46.72
C GLY A 81 -20.52 24.36 -45.27
N ASN A 82 -21.45 24.02 -44.37
CA ASN A 82 -21.34 24.35 -42.95
C ASN A 82 -20.12 23.66 -42.34
N ARG A 83 -19.47 24.35 -41.40
CA ARG A 83 -18.26 23.87 -40.74
C ARG A 83 -18.41 23.86 -39.23
N TRP A 84 -17.63 23.01 -38.59
CA TRP A 84 -17.36 23.07 -37.15
C TRP A 84 -16.64 24.37 -36.80
N GLY A 85 -15.67 24.77 -37.64
CA GLY A 85 -15.03 26.08 -37.59
C GLY A 85 -14.23 26.32 -36.32
N ASP A 86 -14.25 27.56 -35.85
CA ASP A 86 -13.58 27.94 -34.60
C ASP A 86 -14.23 27.28 -33.38
N ALA A 87 -13.45 27.14 -32.31
CA ALA A 87 -13.84 26.40 -31.11
C ALA A 87 -15.16 26.86 -30.50
N GLY A 88 -15.46 28.17 -30.56
CA GLY A 88 -16.70 28.77 -30.05
C GLY A 88 -17.96 28.41 -30.84
N ASN A 89 -17.85 27.71 -31.97
CA ASN A 89 -18.99 27.19 -32.73
C ASN A 89 -19.16 25.67 -32.58
N TRP A 90 -18.22 24.98 -31.93
CA TRP A 90 -18.23 23.50 -31.90
C TRP A 90 -19.46 22.94 -31.19
N ASP A 91 -19.96 23.61 -30.16
CA ASP A 91 -21.17 23.19 -29.44
C ASP A 91 -22.43 23.37 -30.31
N ASN A 92 -22.54 24.48 -31.03
CA ASN A 92 -23.62 24.72 -32.00
C ASN A 92 -23.59 23.72 -33.15
N ALA A 93 -22.41 23.46 -33.72
CA ALA A 93 -22.20 22.44 -34.74
C ALA A 93 -22.60 21.04 -34.23
N ALA A 94 -22.19 20.69 -33.00
CA ALA A 94 -22.54 19.43 -32.36
C ALA A 94 -24.05 19.28 -32.15
N ARG A 95 -24.73 20.30 -31.62
CA ARG A 95 -26.19 20.29 -31.45
C ARG A 95 -26.91 20.16 -32.78
N LYS A 96 -26.42 20.81 -33.84
CA LYS A 96 -26.99 20.74 -35.20
C LYS A 96 -26.99 19.32 -35.77
N ILE A 97 -25.98 18.51 -35.43
CA ILE A 97 -25.89 17.10 -35.84
C ILE A 97 -26.41 16.12 -34.77
N ARG A 98 -27.10 16.64 -33.74
CA ARG A 98 -27.71 15.91 -32.63
C ARG A 98 -26.72 15.12 -31.76
N LEU A 99 -25.49 15.61 -31.61
CA LEU A 99 -24.62 15.12 -30.54
C LEU A 99 -25.09 15.66 -29.19
N ARG A 100 -24.89 14.87 -28.13
CA ARG A 100 -25.21 15.30 -26.77
C ARG A 100 -24.23 16.41 -26.36
N VAL A 101 -24.78 17.52 -25.87
CA VAL A 101 -24.02 18.65 -25.33
C VAL A 101 -24.60 19.00 -23.97
N ASP A 102 -23.83 18.81 -22.90
CA ASP A 102 -24.26 19.01 -21.52
C ASP A 102 -23.09 19.36 -20.58
N ASN A 103 -23.35 19.40 -19.27
CA ASN A 103 -22.38 19.74 -18.23
C ASN A 103 -21.80 18.53 -17.48
N ILE A 104 -21.94 17.32 -18.05
CA ILE A 104 -21.53 16.05 -17.46
C ILE A 104 -20.34 15.50 -18.26
N PRO A 105 -19.09 15.71 -17.80
CA PRO A 105 -17.93 15.24 -18.54
C PRO A 105 -17.88 13.71 -18.61
N ALA A 106 -17.40 13.21 -19.74
CA ALA A 106 -17.08 11.80 -19.96
C ALA A 106 -15.72 11.69 -20.65
N ARG A 107 -15.03 10.57 -20.47
CA ARG A 107 -13.79 10.34 -21.22
C ARG A 107 -14.12 10.23 -22.71
N GLY A 108 -13.31 10.87 -23.55
CA GLY A 108 -13.51 10.92 -24.99
C GLY A 108 -14.33 12.12 -25.47
N CYS A 109 -14.98 12.87 -24.56
CA CYS A 109 -15.70 14.08 -24.94
C CYS A 109 -14.72 15.26 -25.20
N ILE A 110 -15.25 16.31 -25.82
CA ILE A 110 -14.56 17.59 -25.96
C ILE A 110 -15.13 18.57 -24.93
N ALA A 111 -14.27 19.10 -24.07
CA ALA A 111 -14.61 20.25 -23.24
C ALA A 111 -14.51 21.52 -24.10
N TYR A 112 -15.51 22.38 -24.08
CA TYR A 112 -15.52 23.61 -24.86
C TYR A 112 -15.73 24.85 -23.97
N CYS A 113 -15.17 25.97 -24.42
CA CYS A 113 -15.45 27.30 -23.89
C CYS A 113 -16.00 28.16 -25.02
N ASP A 114 -17.14 28.79 -24.78
CA ASP A 114 -17.71 29.80 -25.67
C ASP A 114 -16.81 31.03 -25.71
N PRO A 115 -16.85 31.84 -26.79
CA PRO A 115 -16.06 33.06 -26.89
C PRO A 115 -16.17 33.93 -25.64
N TYR A 116 -15.01 34.38 -25.13
CA TYR A 116 -14.91 35.24 -23.95
C TYR A 116 -15.39 34.63 -22.63
N THR A 117 -15.63 33.32 -22.57
CA THR A 117 -16.00 32.62 -21.32
C THR A 117 -14.84 31.80 -20.79
N HIS A 118 -14.82 31.58 -19.47
CA HIS A 118 -13.87 30.70 -18.78
C HIS A 118 -12.38 30.99 -19.07
N GLY A 119 -12.05 32.22 -19.49
CA GLY A 119 -10.69 32.62 -19.88
C GLY A 119 -10.32 32.39 -21.35
N SER A 120 -11.26 31.99 -22.20
CA SER A 120 -11.06 31.85 -23.64
C SER A 120 -11.17 33.20 -24.37
N GLY A 121 -10.53 33.28 -25.55
CA GLY A 121 -10.59 34.47 -26.41
C GLY A 121 -11.82 34.48 -27.34
N LYS A 122 -11.78 35.36 -28.35
CA LYS A 122 -12.89 35.57 -29.30
C LYS A 122 -13.28 34.36 -30.15
N TYR A 123 -12.40 33.37 -30.26
CA TYR A 123 -12.62 32.15 -31.03
C TYR A 123 -13.09 30.97 -30.17
N GLY A 124 -13.29 31.17 -28.86
CA GLY A 124 -13.54 30.10 -27.90
C GLY A 124 -12.31 29.20 -27.68
N HIS A 125 -12.52 28.05 -27.05
CA HIS A 125 -11.48 27.02 -26.87
C HIS A 125 -12.05 25.61 -26.80
N VAL A 126 -11.31 24.62 -27.28
CA VAL A 126 -11.67 23.21 -27.14
C VAL A 126 -10.50 22.39 -26.60
N ALA A 127 -10.81 21.41 -25.76
CA ALA A 127 -9.84 20.51 -25.17
C ALA A 127 -10.38 19.07 -25.13
N TYR A 128 -9.53 18.09 -25.38
CA TYR A 128 -9.92 16.68 -25.34
C TYR A 128 -9.88 16.13 -23.91
N VAL A 129 -11.00 15.60 -23.41
CA VAL A 129 -11.10 14.99 -22.07
C VAL A 129 -10.62 13.55 -22.12
N TYR A 130 -9.40 13.29 -21.65
CA TYR A 130 -8.85 11.93 -21.64
C TYR A 130 -9.18 11.15 -20.35
N LEU A 131 -9.60 11.85 -19.29
CA LEU A 131 -9.96 11.24 -18.02
C LEU A 131 -10.91 12.15 -17.21
N VAL A 132 -11.90 11.53 -16.54
CA VAL A 132 -12.78 12.16 -15.55
C VAL A 132 -12.60 11.47 -14.20
N SER A 133 -12.49 12.25 -13.14
CA SER A 133 -12.14 11.79 -11.80
C SER A 133 -12.86 12.60 -10.74
N GLY A 134 -14.00 12.09 -10.24
CA GLY A 134 -14.84 12.87 -9.33
C GLY A 134 -15.23 14.21 -9.96
N ASN A 135 -14.86 15.32 -9.32
CA ASN A 135 -15.12 16.69 -9.82
C ASN A 135 -14.02 17.24 -10.74
N LYS A 136 -13.01 16.43 -11.08
CA LYS A 136 -11.89 16.83 -11.93
C LYS A 136 -12.02 16.25 -13.33
N VAL A 137 -11.60 17.04 -14.32
CA VAL A 137 -11.37 16.61 -15.70
C VAL A 137 -9.90 16.80 -16.03
N TYR A 138 -9.34 15.82 -16.75
CA TYR A 138 -7.99 15.89 -17.27
C TYR A 138 -8.09 16.05 -18.78
N VAL A 139 -7.48 17.13 -19.27
CA VAL A 139 -7.61 17.56 -20.66
C VAL A 139 -6.25 17.71 -21.33
N GLN A 140 -6.24 17.47 -22.63
CA GLN A 140 -5.13 17.76 -23.51
C GLN A 140 -5.60 18.73 -24.60
N ASP A 141 -4.80 19.76 -24.85
CA ASP A 141 -5.12 20.81 -25.82
C ASP A 141 -3.88 21.49 -26.38
N TYR A 142 -4.12 22.43 -27.28
CA TYR A 142 -3.16 23.40 -27.78
C TYR A 142 -3.67 24.81 -27.49
N ASN A 143 -2.77 25.79 -27.35
CA ASN A 143 -3.03 27.22 -27.21
C ASN A 143 -3.45 27.74 -25.83
N TRP A 144 -3.88 26.90 -24.88
CA TRP A 144 -4.28 27.43 -23.58
C TRP A 144 -3.09 27.90 -22.74
N GLY A 145 -2.02 27.11 -22.71
CA GLY A 145 -0.78 27.43 -21.98
C GLY A 145 0.19 28.32 -22.76
N GLY A 146 -0.23 28.84 -23.92
CA GLY A 146 0.55 29.66 -24.83
C GLY A 146 0.32 29.31 -26.29
N THR A 147 0.47 30.31 -27.16
CA THR A 147 0.21 30.24 -28.59
C THR A 147 0.94 29.07 -29.27
N HIS A 148 0.19 28.19 -29.94
CA HIS A 148 0.65 26.99 -30.64
C HIS A 148 1.43 25.99 -29.77
N LYS A 149 1.14 25.96 -28.46
CA LYS A 149 1.78 25.04 -27.50
C LYS A 149 0.81 24.02 -26.97
N TYR A 150 1.29 22.78 -26.84
CA TYR A 150 0.62 21.69 -26.17
C TYR A 150 0.48 21.94 -24.66
N GLY A 151 -0.68 21.57 -24.10
CA GLY A 151 -0.95 21.54 -22.68
C GLY A 151 -1.60 20.23 -22.23
N ASP A 152 -1.23 19.77 -21.04
CA ASP A 152 -1.90 18.67 -20.30
C ASP A 152 -2.27 19.21 -18.92
N ARG A 153 -3.57 19.24 -18.59
CA ARG A 153 -4.10 20.03 -17.47
C ARG A 153 -5.17 19.26 -16.71
N MET A 154 -5.15 19.41 -15.38
CA MET A 154 -6.20 18.92 -14.48
C MET A 154 -7.01 20.12 -13.97
N LEU A 155 -8.30 20.15 -14.29
CA LEU A 155 -9.20 21.26 -13.95
C LEU A 155 -10.45 20.77 -13.23
N ASN A 156 -11.17 21.67 -12.57
CA ASN A 156 -12.54 21.36 -12.14
C ASN A 156 -13.43 21.20 -13.37
N LYS A 157 -14.43 20.31 -13.30
CA LYS A 157 -15.38 20.12 -14.41
C LYS A 157 -16.20 21.38 -14.76
N THR A 158 -16.22 22.38 -13.88
CA THR A 158 -16.88 23.68 -14.08
C THR A 158 -15.96 24.73 -14.72
N ALA A 159 -14.76 24.35 -15.16
CA ALA A 159 -13.82 25.27 -15.83
C ALA A 159 -14.11 25.46 -17.33
N PHE A 160 -15.21 24.90 -17.83
CA PHE A 160 -15.61 24.88 -19.24
C PHE A 160 -17.10 25.22 -19.34
N SER A 161 -17.51 25.77 -20.49
CA SER A 161 -18.93 26.04 -20.78
C SER A 161 -19.75 24.76 -20.81
N GLY A 162 -19.18 23.66 -21.31
CA GLY A 162 -19.83 22.36 -21.37
C GLY A 162 -18.98 21.31 -22.07
N TYR A 163 -19.62 20.21 -22.43
CA TYR A 163 -18.98 19.03 -22.99
C TYR A 163 -19.76 18.51 -24.21
N ILE A 164 -19.03 18.20 -25.29
CA ILE A 164 -19.56 17.64 -26.54
C ILE A 164 -19.23 16.15 -26.59
N HIS A 165 -20.25 15.32 -26.75
CA HIS A 165 -20.13 13.87 -26.68
C HIS A 165 -20.33 13.22 -28.05
N PHE A 166 -19.28 12.58 -28.57
CA PHE A 166 -19.32 11.76 -29.79
C PHE A 166 -19.84 10.35 -29.46
N GLU A 167 -19.12 9.68 -28.56
CA GLU A 167 -19.51 8.46 -27.84
C GLU A 167 -18.78 8.50 -26.49
N ASP A 168 -19.44 8.18 -25.38
CA ASP A 168 -18.78 8.19 -24.08
C ASP A 168 -17.87 6.97 -23.96
N LEU A 169 -16.56 7.20 -23.99
CA LEU A 169 -15.59 6.12 -23.86
C LEU A 169 -15.42 5.75 -22.40
N GLN A 170 -15.80 4.53 -22.04
CA GLN A 170 -15.53 4.04 -20.70
C GLN A 170 -14.01 4.00 -20.44
N HIS A 171 -13.59 4.52 -19.29
CA HIS A 171 -12.24 4.29 -18.78
C HIS A 171 -12.29 3.08 -17.86
N VAL A 172 -11.93 1.91 -18.35
CA VAL A 172 -11.96 0.68 -17.56
C VAL A 172 -10.57 0.11 -17.35
N PHE A 173 -10.40 -0.67 -16.29
CA PHE A 173 -9.26 -1.55 -16.09
C PHE A 173 -9.74 -2.94 -15.66
N TYR A 174 -8.97 -3.95 -16.04
CA TYR A 174 -9.27 -5.34 -15.72
C TYR A 174 -8.41 -5.79 -14.54
N VAL A 175 -9.02 -6.53 -13.62
CA VAL A 175 -8.32 -7.22 -12.54
C VAL A 175 -8.39 -8.72 -12.77
N LYS A 176 -7.21 -9.31 -12.94
CA LYS A 176 -7.01 -10.76 -12.93
C LYS A 176 -6.58 -11.22 -11.53
N TYR A 177 -6.90 -12.46 -11.18
CA TYR A 177 -6.55 -13.04 -9.89
C TYR A 177 -5.65 -14.24 -10.10
N ASN A 178 -4.51 -14.25 -9.42
CA ASN A 178 -3.50 -15.29 -9.50
C ASN A 178 -3.38 -15.99 -8.15
N ALA A 179 -3.59 -17.31 -8.14
CA ALA A 179 -3.53 -18.10 -6.91
C ALA A 179 -2.14 -18.15 -6.29
N ASN A 180 -1.07 -17.80 -7.02
CA ASN A 180 0.30 -17.66 -6.54
C ASN A 180 0.77 -18.83 -5.65
N GLY A 181 0.80 -20.03 -6.23
CA GLY A 181 1.13 -21.28 -5.53
C GLY A 181 -0.04 -21.88 -4.72
N GLY A 182 -1.23 -21.29 -4.76
CA GLY A 182 -2.50 -21.90 -4.36
C GLY A 182 -3.20 -22.64 -5.51
N LYS A 183 -4.42 -23.12 -5.25
CA LYS A 183 -5.31 -23.82 -6.18
C LYS A 183 -6.68 -23.13 -6.25
N GLY A 184 -7.38 -23.32 -7.36
CA GLY A 184 -8.71 -22.78 -7.63
C GLY A 184 -8.70 -21.82 -8.82
N ASN A 185 -9.89 -21.32 -9.20
CA ASN A 185 -10.09 -20.36 -10.28
C ASN A 185 -10.96 -19.19 -9.79
N MET A 186 -10.72 -18.01 -10.32
CA MET A 186 -11.51 -16.81 -10.06
C MET A 186 -11.79 -16.09 -11.37
N ALA A 187 -13.04 -15.65 -11.57
CA ALA A 187 -13.39 -14.80 -12.70
C ALA A 187 -12.70 -13.44 -12.57
N ASN A 188 -12.32 -12.87 -13.72
CA ASN A 188 -11.79 -11.52 -13.77
C ASN A 188 -12.85 -10.50 -13.34
N SER A 189 -12.38 -9.32 -12.92
CA SER A 189 -13.23 -8.17 -12.61
C SER A 189 -12.93 -7.03 -13.58
N THR A 190 -13.96 -6.26 -13.92
CA THR A 190 -13.83 -5.02 -14.69
C THR A 190 -14.24 -3.87 -13.78
N PHE A 191 -13.40 -2.84 -13.72
CA PHE A 191 -13.64 -1.65 -12.92
C PHE A 191 -13.56 -0.40 -13.79
N THR A 192 -14.41 0.58 -13.51
CA THR A 192 -14.31 1.90 -14.10
C THR A 192 -13.32 2.74 -13.29
N TYR A 193 -12.30 3.27 -13.95
CA TYR A 193 -11.32 4.14 -13.34
C TYR A 193 -12.01 5.36 -12.71
N GLY A 194 -11.70 5.61 -11.44
CA GLY A 194 -12.30 6.69 -10.68
C GLY A 194 -13.67 6.42 -10.08
N ILE A 195 -14.19 5.20 -10.20
CA ILE A 195 -15.37 4.73 -9.49
C ILE A 195 -14.93 3.61 -8.55
N GLY A 196 -15.28 3.72 -7.26
CA GLY A 196 -14.89 2.74 -6.26
C GLY A 196 -15.63 1.41 -6.46
N GLY A 197 -14.90 0.32 -6.64
CA GLY A 197 -15.46 -1.04 -6.69
C GLY A 197 -14.67 -2.00 -5.82
N LYS A 198 -15.36 -2.93 -5.14
CA LYS A 198 -14.70 -3.94 -4.29
C LYS A 198 -14.10 -5.06 -5.13
N LEU A 199 -12.91 -5.52 -4.76
CA LEU A 199 -12.35 -6.76 -5.29
C LEU A 199 -13.28 -7.95 -4.98
N ARG A 200 -13.26 -8.97 -5.85
CA ARG A 200 -13.92 -10.24 -5.57
C ARG A 200 -13.31 -10.88 -4.33
N LYS A 201 -14.17 -11.50 -3.52
CA LYS A 201 -13.76 -12.33 -2.39
C LYS A 201 -12.87 -13.47 -2.88
N ASN A 202 -11.77 -13.73 -2.19
CA ASN A 202 -10.87 -14.82 -2.53
C ASN A 202 -11.61 -16.17 -2.48
N THR A 203 -11.46 -16.98 -3.53
CA THR A 203 -11.92 -18.38 -3.57
C THR A 203 -10.76 -19.37 -3.69
N PHE A 204 -9.51 -18.89 -3.81
CA PHE A 204 -8.36 -19.77 -3.84
C PHE A 204 -8.10 -20.40 -2.48
N SER A 205 -7.48 -21.57 -2.51
CA SER A 205 -7.02 -22.30 -1.33
C SER A 205 -5.55 -22.67 -1.48
N ARG A 206 -4.84 -22.86 -0.37
CA ARG A 206 -3.49 -23.41 -0.37
C ARG A 206 -3.30 -24.25 0.88
N SER A 207 -3.08 -25.55 0.71
CA SER A 207 -2.97 -26.49 1.84
C SER A 207 -1.87 -26.07 2.82
N GLY A 208 -2.21 -25.96 4.10
CA GLY A 208 -1.30 -25.48 5.14
C GLY A 208 -1.04 -23.96 5.09
N TYR A 209 -1.86 -23.16 4.40
CA TYR A 209 -1.76 -21.70 4.32
C TYR A 209 -3.13 -21.01 4.44
N LYS A 210 -3.15 -19.84 5.06
CA LYS A 210 -4.27 -18.89 5.07
C LYS A 210 -3.98 -17.76 4.08
N PHE A 211 -5.02 -17.32 3.39
CA PHE A 211 -4.97 -16.16 2.54
C PHE A 211 -4.73 -14.90 3.39
N ASN A 212 -3.80 -14.04 2.97
CA ASN A 212 -3.34 -12.85 3.69
C ASN A 212 -3.49 -11.56 2.87
N GLY A 213 -4.14 -11.61 1.71
CA GLY A 213 -4.36 -10.45 0.83
C GLY A 213 -3.69 -10.60 -0.53
N TRP A 214 -3.59 -9.48 -1.25
CA TRP A 214 -3.13 -9.43 -2.63
C TRP A 214 -1.92 -8.52 -2.79
N ASN A 215 -0.86 -9.00 -3.44
CA ASN A 215 0.11 -8.13 -4.08
C ASN A 215 -0.37 -7.80 -5.49
N ILE A 216 0.01 -6.64 -5.99
CA ILE A 216 -0.56 -6.10 -7.22
C ILE A 216 0.54 -5.82 -8.25
N TYR A 217 0.31 -6.31 -9.47
CA TYR A 217 1.19 -6.19 -10.61
C TYR A 217 0.45 -5.55 -11.79
N ARG A 218 1.05 -4.60 -12.48
CA ARG A 218 0.44 -3.90 -13.61
C ARG A 218 1.13 -4.26 -14.92
N TYR A 219 0.35 -4.70 -15.91
CA TYR A 219 0.88 -5.20 -17.18
C TYR A 219 1.46 -4.10 -18.05
N SER A 220 0.81 -2.93 -18.10
CA SER A 220 1.19 -1.86 -19.02
C SER A 220 2.63 -1.37 -18.91
N ASP A 221 3.20 -1.39 -17.70
CA ASP A 221 4.58 -0.96 -17.44
C ASP A 221 5.42 -1.99 -16.67
N LYS A 222 4.89 -3.21 -16.48
CA LYS A 222 5.55 -4.33 -15.80
C LYS A 222 6.03 -3.99 -14.38
N LYS A 223 5.24 -3.21 -13.64
CA LYS A 223 5.58 -2.75 -12.28
C LYS A 223 4.70 -3.39 -11.21
N TRP A 224 5.27 -3.47 -10.01
CA TRP A 224 4.58 -3.84 -8.80
C TRP A 224 4.32 -2.61 -7.93
N TYR A 225 3.30 -2.66 -7.08
CA TYR A 225 3.01 -1.57 -6.15
C TYR A 225 3.67 -1.81 -4.79
N TYR A 226 4.45 -0.82 -4.35
CA TYR A 226 5.21 -0.86 -3.11
C TYR A 226 4.76 0.21 -2.13
N THR A 227 4.99 -0.01 -0.84
CA THR A 227 4.74 0.93 0.24
C THR A 227 5.86 0.95 1.28
N LYS A 228 6.05 2.09 1.95
CA LYS A 228 6.89 2.26 3.15
C LYS A 228 6.45 3.50 3.91
N GLY A 229 6.05 3.34 5.18
CA GLY A 229 5.72 4.48 6.05
C GLY A 229 4.66 5.42 5.46
N GLY A 230 3.62 4.87 4.84
CA GLY A 230 2.54 5.63 4.20
C GLY A 230 2.84 6.12 2.77
N LYS A 231 4.11 6.11 2.33
CA LYS A 231 4.47 6.43 0.94
C LYS A 231 4.25 5.22 0.05
N THR A 232 3.76 5.45 -1.17
CA THR A 232 3.44 4.38 -2.13
C THR A 232 3.98 4.69 -3.52
N GLY A 233 4.17 3.66 -4.36
CA GLY A 233 4.59 3.85 -5.75
C GLY A 233 4.68 2.56 -6.56
N TRP A 234 4.71 2.72 -7.88
CA TRP A 234 4.88 1.63 -8.84
C TRP A 234 6.34 1.51 -9.27
N TYR A 235 6.94 0.34 -9.06
CA TYR A 235 8.34 0.07 -9.39
C TYR A 235 8.52 -1.28 -10.06
N GLN A 236 9.48 -1.37 -10.97
CA GLN A 236 9.97 -2.67 -11.40
C GLN A 236 10.63 -3.38 -10.22
N LYS A 237 10.48 -4.70 -10.14
CA LYS A 237 11.04 -5.49 -9.04
C LYS A 237 12.57 -5.32 -9.00
N GLY A 238 13.10 -4.93 -7.84
CA GLY A 238 14.52 -4.63 -7.63
C GLY A 238 14.92 -3.18 -7.92
N LYS A 239 14.00 -2.34 -8.43
CA LYS A 239 14.22 -0.92 -8.70
C LYS A 239 13.43 0.00 -7.75
N GLN A 240 12.76 -0.56 -6.75
CA GLN A 240 12.09 0.21 -5.71
C GLN A 240 13.09 0.89 -4.75
N PRO A 241 12.73 2.01 -4.11
CA PRO A 241 13.58 2.65 -3.11
C PRO A 241 13.88 1.75 -1.91
N SER A 242 15.01 1.98 -1.24
CA SER A 242 15.45 1.13 -0.12
C SER A 242 14.42 1.06 1.02
N GLY A 243 14.12 -0.16 1.45
CA GLY A 243 13.15 -0.47 2.50
C GLY A 243 11.68 -0.41 2.08
N TYR A 244 11.38 -0.19 0.81
CA TYR A 244 10.02 -0.40 0.27
C TYR A 244 9.72 -1.89 0.13
N TYR A 245 8.51 -2.28 0.47
CA TYR A 245 8.01 -3.65 0.34
C TYR A 245 6.69 -3.67 -0.44
N LEU A 246 6.34 -4.83 -1.00
CA LEU A 246 5.11 -4.98 -1.78
C LEU A 246 3.89 -4.69 -0.90
N THR A 247 2.99 -3.86 -1.40
CA THR A 247 1.74 -3.53 -0.69
C THR A 247 0.84 -4.76 -0.68
N ILE A 248 0.21 -5.00 0.47
CA ILE A 248 -0.81 -6.04 0.64
C ILE A 248 -2.18 -5.36 0.67
N TYR A 249 -3.01 -5.67 -0.33
CA TYR A 249 -4.42 -5.28 -0.35
C TYR A 249 -5.21 -6.34 0.41
N ASN A 250 -6.07 -5.92 1.34
CA ASN A 250 -6.95 -6.85 2.04
C ASN A 250 -7.95 -7.48 1.06
N ASP A 251 -8.54 -8.61 1.46
CA ASP A 251 -9.59 -9.20 0.66
C ASP A 251 -10.76 -8.21 0.51
N GLN A 252 -11.39 -8.20 -0.66
CA GLN A 252 -12.51 -7.32 -1.00
C GLN A 252 -12.23 -5.80 -0.82
N THR A 253 -10.96 -5.37 -0.78
CA THR A 253 -10.60 -3.94 -0.77
C THR A 253 -11.24 -3.21 -1.96
N THR A 254 -11.72 -1.98 -1.73
CA THR A 254 -12.20 -1.09 -2.79
C THR A 254 -11.01 -0.55 -3.60
N VAL A 255 -11.04 -0.77 -4.91
CA VAL A 255 -10.11 -0.19 -5.89
C VAL A 255 -10.80 0.90 -6.69
N LYS A 256 -10.05 1.92 -7.10
CA LYS A 256 -10.59 3.11 -7.80
C LYS A 256 -9.61 3.68 -8.83
N TRP A 257 -8.35 3.89 -8.44
CA TRP A 257 -7.34 4.60 -9.24
C TRP A 257 -6.17 3.72 -9.69
N THR A 258 -6.40 2.41 -9.82
CA THR A 258 -5.32 1.41 -9.89
C THR A 258 -4.40 1.57 -11.10
N THR A 259 -4.95 1.90 -12.26
CA THR A 259 -4.16 2.20 -13.47
C THR A 259 -4.85 3.28 -14.30
N SER A 260 -4.11 4.33 -14.64
CA SER A 260 -4.59 5.44 -15.48
C SER A 260 -4.56 5.13 -16.97
N LYS A 261 -4.08 3.93 -17.37
CA LYS A 261 -4.11 3.48 -18.75
C LYS A 261 -5.41 2.74 -19.02
N ASN A 262 -6.19 3.24 -19.97
CA ASN A 262 -7.46 2.62 -20.32
C ASN A 262 -7.29 1.20 -20.87
N LYS A 263 -8.20 0.30 -20.48
CA LYS A 263 -8.21 -1.14 -20.79
C LYS A 263 -6.95 -1.88 -20.34
N ASP A 264 -6.19 -1.31 -19.41
CA ASP A 264 -5.03 -1.97 -18.83
C ASP A 264 -5.45 -3.12 -17.91
N THR A 265 -4.54 -4.07 -17.73
CA THR A 265 -4.72 -5.23 -16.87
C THR A 265 -3.81 -5.14 -15.66
N VAL A 266 -4.40 -5.38 -14.51
CA VAL A 266 -3.71 -5.51 -13.23
C VAL A 266 -3.96 -6.92 -12.70
N GLU A 267 -2.94 -7.56 -12.18
CA GLU A 267 -3.03 -8.91 -11.64
C GLU A 267 -2.76 -8.89 -10.14
N MET A 268 -3.68 -9.50 -9.41
CA MET A 268 -3.66 -9.65 -7.97
C MET A 268 -3.08 -11.03 -7.63
N TYR A 269 -1.86 -11.04 -7.11
CA TYR A 269 -1.17 -12.25 -6.67
C TYR A 269 -1.52 -12.54 -5.21
N ALA A 270 -2.10 -13.71 -4.96
CA ALA A 270 -2.46 -14.12 -3.61
C ALA A 270 -1.22 -14.17 -2.71
N VAL A 271 -1.34 -13.56 -1.54
CA VAL A 271 -0.32 -13.62 -0.49
C VAL A 271 -0.75 -14.66 0.52
N TRP A 272 0.11 -15.64 0.77
CA TRP A 272 -0.20 -16.77 1.64
C TRP A 272 0.64 -16.69 2.91
N LYS A 273 -0.02 -16.83 4.06
CA LYS A 273 0.63 -16.99 5.35
C LYS A 273 0.45 -18.43 5.79
N LYS A 274 1.51 -19.14 6.18
CA LYS A 274 1.40 -20.56 6.61
C LYS A 274 0.33 -20.67 7.70
N ALA A 275 -0.67 -21.52 7.45
CA ALA A 275 -1.67 -21.91 8.42
C ALA A 275 -0.92 -22.81 9.39
N SER A 276 -0.64 -22.28 10.57
CA SER A 276 -0.25 -23.15 11.67
C SER A 276 -1.47 -24.03 11.97
N ASN A 277 -1.31 -25.35 11.80
CA ASN A 277 -2.00 -26.23 12.72
C ASN A 277 -1.43 -25.84 14.08
N GLU A 278 -2.30 -25.42 14.99
CA GLU A 278 -2.06 -24.67 16.24
C GLU A 278 -2.24 -23.15 16.12
N LYS A 279 -3.22 -22.66 16.88
CA LYS A 279 -3.64 -21.24 17.00
C LYS A 279 -2.44 -20.36 17.37
N PRO A 280 -1.94 -19.49 16.46
CA PRO A 280 -0.91 -18.54 16.81
C PRO A 280 -1.55 -17.38 17.58
N ALA A 281 -0.95 -16.98 18.70
CA ALA A 281 -1.38 -15.81 19.45
C ALA A 281 -1.39 -14.56 18.52
N PRO A 282 -2.39 -13.68 18.64
CA PRO A 282 -2.60 -12.57 17.71
C PRO A 282 -1.45 -11.55 17.74
N PRO A 283 -1.20 -10.83 16.63
CA PRO A 283 -0.14 -9.83 16.52
C PRO A 283 -0.58 -8.53 17.21
N ASN A 284 -0.50 -8.50 18.54
CA ASN A 284 -0.39 -7.30 19.39
C ASN A 284 -0.42 -7.59 20.91
N GLU A 285 -0.08 -8.79 21.35
CA GLU A 285 0.36 -8.95 22.75
C GLU A 285 1.87 -8.80 22.80
N SER A 286 2.33 -7.58 23.10
CA SER A 286 3.55 -7.45 23.89
C SER A 286 3.43 -8.43 25.06
N LEU A 287 4.44 -9.27 25.31
CA LEU A 287 4.54 -10.02 26.56
C LEU A 287 4.19 -9.07 27.71
N PRO A 288 3.09 -9.30 28.46
CA PRO A 288 2.69 -8.38 29.50
C PRO A 288 3.81 -8.20 30.51
N GLU A 289 3.91 -7.01 31.11
CA GLU A 289 4.81 -6.85 32.25
C GLU A 289 4.49 -7.91 33.31
N GLY A 290 5.51 -8.57 33.81
CA GLY A 290 5.32 -9.68 34.73
C GLY A 290 6.61 -10.42 35.04
N VAL A 291 6.53 -11.30 36.04
CA VAL A 291 7.60 -12.22 36.40
C VAL A 291 7.35 -13.54 35.66
N TYR A 292 8.40 -14.09 35.07
CA TYR A 292 8.35 -15.32 34.29
C TYR A 292 9.57 -16.19 34.57
N LYS A 293 9.40 -17.50 34.38
CA LYS A 293 10.48 -18.48 34.23
C LYS A 293 10.62 -18.84 32.75
N LEU A 294 11.84 -19.13 32.31
CA LEU A 294 12.15 -19.43 30.91
C LEU A 294 12.72 -20.83 30.79
N LYS A 295 11.93 -21.74 30.21
CA LYS A 295 12.36 -23.12 29.92
C LYS A 295 12.90 -23.20 28.50
N HIS A 296 14.17 -23.56 28.35
CA HIS A 296 14.83 -23.72 27.07
C HIS A 296 14.21 -24.89 26.28
N VAL A 297 13.78 -24.63 25.05
CA VAL A 297 13.08 -25.64 24.23
C VAL A 297 13.99 -26.80 23.85
N GLY A 298 15.25 -26.53 23.52
CA GLY A 298 16.19 -27.57 23.07
C GLY A 298 16.60 -28.58 24.15
N THR A 299 16.65 -28.16 25.42
CA THR A 299 17.17 -28.99 26.53
C THR A 299 16.16 -29.25 27.65
N GLY A 300 15.06 -28.51 27.70
CA GLY A 300 14.09 -28.54 28.80
C GLY A 300 14.58 -27.94 30.12
N LYS A 301 15.82 -27.44 30.19
CA LYS A 301 16.41 -26.76 31.34
C LYS A 301 15.90 -25.33 31.49
N MET A 302 16.01 -24.76 32.68
CA MET A 302 15.62 -23.39 32.99
C MET A 302 16.77 -22.41 32.76
N MET A 303 16.45 -21.20 32.31
CA MET A 303 17.33 -20.05 32.42
C MET A 303 17.62 -19.78 33.90
N ASN A 304 18.89 -19.66 34.27
CA ASN A 304 19.31 -19.59 35.67
C ASN A 304 20.40 -18.53 35.88
N TYR A 305 20.23 -17.70 36.91
CA TYR A 305 21.21 -16.71 37.36
C TYR A 305 22.25 -17.33 38.32
N ALA A 306 23.54 -17.14 38.04
CA ALA A 306 24.63 -17.72 38.84
C ALA A 306 24.99 -16.93 40.11
N TRP A 307 24.03 -16.72 41.02
CA TRP A 307 24.24 -15.91 42.23
C TRP A 307 25.42 -16.39 43.11
N GLY A 308 25.46 -17.69 43.45
CA GLY A 308 26.41 -18.27 44.41
C GLY A 308 27.87 -18.38 43.94
N TRP A 309 28.18 -17.97 42.70
CA TRP A 309 29.52 -18.17 42.14
C TRP A 309 30.38 -16.92 42.38
N LYS A 310 31.24 -16.99 43.40
CA LYS A 310 32.15 -15.88 43.78
C LYS A 310 33.33 -15.70 42.82
N GLU A 311 33.59 -16.68 41.96
CA GLU A 311 34.72 -16.70 41.03
C GLU A 311 34.56 -15.76 39.83
N PHE A 312 33.35 -15.28 39.56
CA PHE A 312 33.10 -14.39 38.44
C PHE A 312 32.67 -13.00 38.92
N ALA A 313 33.46 -11.98 38.55
CA ALA A 313 33.09 -10.57 38.67
C ALA A 313 31.79 -10.25 37.89
N TYR A 314 31.51 -11.06 36.88
CA TYR A 314 30.29 -11.08 36.09
C TYR A 314 29.45 -12.27 36.48
N LYS A 315 28.20 -12.06 36.86
CA LYS A 315 27.31 -13.17 37.22
C LYS A 315 26.62 -13.68 35.94
N PRO A 316 27.05 -14.81 35.34
CA PRO A 316 26.49 -15.29 34.08
C PRO A 316 25.05 -15.79 34.24
N ILE A 317 24.34 -15.83 33.12
CA ILE A 317 23.11 -16.61 32.97
C ILE A 317 23.44 -17.89 32.19
N PHE A 318 22.93 -19.02 32.65
CA PHE A 318 23.19 -20.34 32.09
C PHE A 318 21.96 -21.23 32.16
N LEU A 319 22.09 -22.51 31.77
CA LEU A 319 21.01 -23.49 31.85
C LEU A 319 21.17 -24.41 33.05
N ASP A 320 20.12 -24.52 33.86
CA ASP A 320 20.10 -25.47 34.98
C ASP A 320 18.77 -26.27 35.07
N LYS A 321 18.77 -27.34 35.85
CA LYS A 321 17.54 -28.07 36.18
C LYS A 321 16.57 -27.16 36.92
N ARG A 322 15.27 -27.39 36.75
CA ARG A 322 14.26 -26.69 37.54
C ARG A 322 14.45 -27.00 39.02
N ASP A 323 14.56 -25.97 39.84
CA ASP A 323 14.72 -26.10 41.30
C ASP A 323 13.73 -25.24 42.10
N GLY A 324 12.98 -24.36 41.42
CA GLY A 324 11.99 -23.49 42.06
C GLY A 324 12.57 -22.21 42.65
N SER A 325 13.88 -22.00 42.53
CA SER A 325 14.61 -20.86 43.07
C SER A 325 14.23 -19.53 42.42
N VAL A 326 14.55 -18.42 43.10
CA VAL A 326 14.31 -17.05 42.60
C VAL A 326 15.31 -16.70 41.48
N GLU A 327 16.44 -17.39 41.41
CA GLU A 327 17.46 -17.31 40.36
C GLU A 327 16.93 -17.74 38.98
N GLN A 328 15.82 -18.47 38.95
CA GLN A 328 15.11 -18.89 37.74
C GLN A 328 13.94 -17.96 37.37
N THR A 329 13.75 -16.85 38.10
CA THR A 329 12.66 -15.90 37.89
C THR A 329 13.15 -14.55 37.36
N PHE A 330 12.48 -14.06 36.33
CA PHE A 330 12.87 -12.87 35.58
C PHE A 330 11.67 -11.96 35.37
N ARG A 331 11.79 -10.67 35.72
CA ARG A 331 10.73 -9.68 35.43
C ARG A 331 10.96 -9.04 34.08
N PHE A 332 9.99 -9.19 33.19
CA PHE A 332 9.99 -8.54 31.89
C PHE A 332 9.30 -7.19 32.01
N ARG A 333 10.04 -6.11 31.80
CA ARG A 333 9.50 -4.75 31.75
C ARG A 333 9.46 -4.26 30.30
N PRO A 334 8.28 -4.05 29.71
CA PRO A 334 8.18 -3.47 28.38
C PRO A 334 8.72 -2.03 28.41
N VAL A 335 9.50 -1.69 27.39
CA VAL A 335 9.93 -0.33 27.06
C VAL A 335 9.22 0.07 25.77
N SER A 336 9.67 1.12 25.08
CA SER A 336 9.14 1.51 23.78
C SER A 336 9.63 0.59 22.65
N ASN A 337 8.86 0.52 21.56
CA ASN A 337 9.22 -0.18 20.31
C ASN A 337 9.45 -1.69 20.45
N GLY A 338 8.72 -2.37 21.36
CA GLY A 338 8.78 -3.84 21.53
C GLY A 338 10.04 -4.35 22.21
N LYS A 339 10.82 -3.45 22.83
CA LYS A 339 12.00 -3.76 23.63
C LYS A 339 11.59 -4.08 25.07
N TYR A 340 12.35 -4.95 25.72
CA TYR A 340 12.19 -5.34 27.11
C TYR A 340 13.49 -5.18 27.86
N GLU A 341 13.41 -4.62 29.05
CA GLU A 341 14.43 -4.81 30.09
C GLU A 341 14.00 -6.01 30.94
N ILE A 342 14.94 -6.89 31.26
CA ILE A 342 14.66 -8.16 31.95
C ILE A 342 15.41 -8.15 33.28
N ASP A 343 14.69 -7.96 34.38
CA ASP A 343 15.31 -7.96 35.70
C ASP A 343 15.47 -9.38 36.22
N ILE A 344 16.57 -9.60 36.92
CA ILE A 344 16.80 -10.82 37.66
C ILE A 344 16.22 -10.64 39.06
N MET A 345 15.30 -11.50 39.45
CA MET A 345 14.52 -11.28 40.68
C MET A 345 15.26 -11.61 41.97
N HIS A 346 16.40 -12.31 41.89
CA HIS A 346 17.26 -12.53 43.05
C HIS A 346 17.70 -11.16 43.63
N LYS A 347 17.84 -11.04 44.96
CA LYS A 347 18.16 -9.76 45.64
C LYS A 347 19.46 -9.08 45.19
N GLU A 348 20.43 -9.88 44.75
CA GLU A 348 21.71 -9.44 44.16
C GLU A 348 21.71 -9.51 42.62
N GLY A 349 20.52 -9.64 42.02
CA GLY A 349 20.29 -9.59 40.59
C GLY A 349 20.17 -8.15 40.09
N GLY A 350 20.78 -7.88 38.95
CA GLY A 350 20.64 -6.62 38.22
C GLY A 350 19.67 -6.79 37.05
N VAL A 351 20.07 -6.26 35.90
CA VAL A 351 19.37 -6.45 34.62
C VAL A 351 20.15 -7.42 33.76
N MET A 352 19.44 -8.27 33.02
CA MET A 352 20.02 -9.09 31.96
C MET A 352 20.76 -8.19 30.97
N ASN A 353 22.03 -8.50 30.72
CA ASN A 353 22.95 -7.65 29.98
C ASN A 353 23.81 -8.50 29.05
N VAL A 354 24.16 -7.95 27.88
CA VAL A 354 25.22 -8.49 27.03
C VAL A 354 26.56 -8.02 27.57
N TRP A 355 27.42 -8.95 27.98
CA TRP A 355 28.63 -8.64 28.76
C TRP A 355 29.68 -7.80 28.02
N THR A 356 30.14 -6.75 28.72
CA THR A 356 31.37 -5.95 28.49
C THR A 356 31.61 -5.32 27.13
N SER A 357 30.58 -4.90 26.40
CA SER A 357 30.85 -4.05 25.23
C SER A 357 29.76 -3.04 24.94
N LYS A 358 30.18 -1.81 24.58
CA LYS A 358 29.31 -0.78 23.98
C LYS A 358 28.67 -1.25 22.65
N THR A 359 29.09 -2.41 22.14
CA THR A 359 28.69 -3.03 20.86
C THR A 359 28.40 -4.52 21.04
N VAL A 360 27.37 -5.07 20.41
CA VAL A 360 27.06 -6.50 20.46
C VAL A 360 27.61 -7.27 19.26
N SER A 361 28.09 -8.50 19.48
CA SER A 361 28.53 -9.42 18.43
C SER A 361 28.21 -10.87 18.81
N GLU A 362 28.25 -11.77 17.82
CA GLU A 362 28.11 -13.21 18.06
C GLU A 362 29.17 -13.73 19.04
N GLY A 363 28.79 -14.67 19.90
CA GLY A 363 29.61 -15.25 20.97
C GLY A 363 29.64 -14.47 22.29
N LYS A 364 29.14 -13.23 22.33
CA LYS A 364 29.10 -12.43 23.57
C LYS A 364 28.18 -13.05 24.61
N LYS A 365 28.66 -13.19 25.84
CA LYS A 365 27.93 -13.81 26.95
C LYS A 365 26.81 -12.93 27.47
N ILE A 366 25.80 -13.57 28.07
CA ILE A 366 24.66 -12.95 28.73
C ILE A 366 24.70 -13.17 30.24
N GLY A 367 24.49 -12.12 31.01
CA GLY A 367 24.61 -12.14 32.46
C GLY A 367 23.95 -10.95 33.11
N SER A 368 24.34 -10.63 34.33
CA SER A 368 23.76 -9.54 35.12
C SER A 368 24.69 -8.33 35.18
N TRP A 369 24.11 -7.12 35.14
CA TRP A 369 24.82 -5.88 35.44
C TRP A 369 23.90 -4.85 36.10
N SER A 370 24.52 -3.82 36.70
CA SER A 370 23.78 -2.63 37.14
C SER A 370 23.09 -1.96 35.95
N ARG A 371 21.92 -1.36 36.18
CA ARG A 371 21.13 -0.81 35.09
C ARG A 371 21.83 0.40 34.45
N THR A 372 22.00 0.37 33.13
CA THR A 372 22.62 1.43 32.33
C THR A 372 21.66 2.01 31.28
N TYR A 373 20.43 1.47 31.15
CA TYR A 373 19.35 1.94 30.27
C TYR A 373 19.71 2.05 28.78
N ASP A 374 20.75 1.33 28.33
CA ASP A 374 21.17 1.27 26.94
C ASP A 374 20.69 -0.03 26.25
N ASP A 375 20.89 -0.11 24.93
CA ASP A 375 20.40 -1.25 24.14
C ASP A 375 21.19 -2.56 24.33
N THR A 376 22.26 -2.58 25.13
CA THR A 376 22.95 -3.81 25.56
C THR A 376 22.18 -4.56 26.66
N GLN A 377 21.25 -3.86 27.34
CA GLN A 377 20.34 -4.41 28.36
C GLN A 377 18.90 -4.62 27.85
N ARG A 378 18.66 -4.39 26.56
CA ARG A 378 17.34 -4.46 25.96
C ARG A 378 17.23 -5.58 24.96
N PHE A 379 16.10 -6.27 25.00
CA PHE A 379 15.83 -7.42 24.15
C PHE A 379 14.49 -7.27 23.43
N LEU A 380 14.45 -7.66 22.16
CA LEU A 380 13.22 -7.83 21.42
C LEU A 380 12.65 -9.22 21.74
N VAL A 381 11.41 -9.27 22.23
CA VAL A 381 10.70 -10.51 22.50
C VAL A 381 9.86 -10.87 21.27
N THR A 382 10.11 -12.02 20.66
CA THR A 382 9.38 -12.49 19.48
C THR A 382 8.69 -13.81 19.78
N TYR A 383 7.36 -13.82 19.79
CA TYR A 383 6.60 -15.07 19.89
C TYR A 383 6.81 -15.95 18.66
N VAL A 384 7.11 -17.22 18.89
CA VAL A 384 7.20 -18.29 17.88
C VAL A 384 6.25 -19.46 18.16
N GLY A 385 5.53 -19.41 19.28
CA GLY A 385 4.48 -20.35 19.69
C GLY A 385 3.60 -19.73 20.79
N LYS A 386 2.58 -20.45 21.28
CA LYS A 386 1.58 -19.94 22.26
C LYS A 386 2.23 -19.30 23.50
N ASN A 387 3.20 -20.00 24.08
CA ASN A 387 4.00 -19.53 25.22
C ASN A 387 5.48 -19.62 24.90
N THR A 388 5.86 -19.51 23.63
CA THR A 388 7.26 -19.72 23.20
C THR A 388 7.78 -18.46 22.55
N ILE A 389 8.89 -17.96 23.06
CA ILE A 389 9.53 -16.72 22.61
C ILE A 389 10.95 -16.97 22.15
N ILE A 390 11.47 -16.03 21.38
CA ILE A 390 12.89 -15.84 21.11
C ILE A 390 13.28 -14.47 21.65
N LEU A 391 14.38 -14.40 22.40
CA LEU A 391 14.99 -13.15 22.85
C LEU A 391 16.07 -12.74 21.85
N ARG A 392 15.94 -11.55 21.26
CA ARG A 392 16.93 -10.98 20.33
C ARG A 392 17.54 -9.71 20.89
N SER A 393 18.80 -9.43 20.59
CA SER A 393 19.42 -8.17 21.00
C SER A 393 18.68 -6.97 20.38
N ALA A 394 18.40 -5.95 21.18
CA ALA A 394 17.86 -4.69 20.68
C ALA A 394 18.89 -3.89 19.86
N GLN A 395 20.17 -4.01 20.19
CA GLN A 395 21.26 -3.33 19.47
C GLN A 395 21.57 -4.02 18.11
N ASN A 396 21.39 -5.34 18.00
CA ASN A 396 21.47 -6.07 16.73
C ASN A 396 20.44 -7.21 16.64
N SER A 397 19.33 -6.94 15.98
CA SER A 397 18.19 -7.89 15.88
C SER A 397 18.46 -9.16 15.06
N ASN A 398 19.64 -9.28 14.44
CA ASN A 398 20.11 -10.51 13.79
C ASN A 398 20.81 -11.47 14.78
N LEU A 399 20.89 -11.12 16.07
CA LEU A 399 21.47 -11.94 17.12
C LEU A 399 20.41 -12.33 18.15
N ALA A 400 20.38 -13.60 18.53
CA ALA A 400 19.46 -14.19 19.50
C ALA A 400 20.21 -14.77 20.71
N VAL A 401 19.53 -14.84 21.85
CA VAL A 401 20.05 -15.46 23.08
C VAL A 401 19.88 -16.97 23.00
N ALA A 402 20.99 -17.71 23.08
CA ALA A 402 21.03 -19.17 23.08
C ALA A 402 22.15 -19.67 24.01
N PRO A 403 22.07 -20.92 24.52
CA PRO A 403 23.17 -21.52 25.24
C PRO A 403 24.37 -21.77 24.32
N ASP A 404 25.57 -21.65 24.88
CA ASP A 404 26.78 -22.17 24.25
C ASP A 404 26.84 -23.71 24.32
N LYS A 405 27.86 -24.28 23.68
CA LYS A 405 28.06 -25.74 23.61
C LYS A 405 28.71 -26.32 24.88
N SER A 406 28.94 -25.54 25.92
CA SER A 406 29.54 -26.06 27.16
C SER A 406 28.53 -26.92 27.92
N ALA A 407 29.02 -27.79 28.81
CA ALA A 407 28.15 -28.65 29.63
C ALA A 407 27.15 -27.85 30.49
N ARG A 408 27.51 -26.62 30.89
CA ARG A 408 26.66 -25.71 31.66
C ARG A 408 25.73 -24.85 30.79
N GLY A 409 25.97 -24.77 29.49
CA GLY A 409 25.16 -24.01 28.54
C GLY A 409 25.06 -22.52 28.91
N TYR A 410 26.20 -21.83 29.00
CA TYR A 410 26.20 -20.39 29.28
C TYR A 410 25.52 -19.64 28.15
N LEU A 411 24.64 -18.70 28.49
CA LEU A 411 23.90 -17.96 27.49
C LEU A 411 24.82 -16.97 26.77
N GLN A 412 24.65 -16.88 25.46
CA GLN A 412 25.40 -16.00 24.59
C GLN A 412 24.54 -15.53 23.41
N LEU A 413 25.03 -14.53 22.67
CA LEU A 413 24.46 -14.13 21.40
C LEU A 413 24.92 -15.06 20.27
N VAL A 414 23.97 -15.53 19.46
CA VAL A 414 24.23 -16.32 18.25
C VAL A 414 23.43 -15.77 17.08
N LYS A 415 23.80 -16.12 15.84
CA LYS A 415 23.00 -15.72 14.67
C LYS A 415 21.54 -16.18 14.77
N TYR A 416 20.61 -15.24 14.60
CA TYR A 416 19.18 -15.49 14.71
C TYR A 416 18.68 -16.45 13.64
N ASN A 417 17.97 -17.48 14.08
CA ASN A 417 17.23 -18.41 13.26
C ASN A 417 15.93 -18.79 13.98
N LYS A 418 14.79 -18.32 13.46
CA LYS A 418 13.47 -18.56 14.06
C LYS A 418 13.10 -20.03 14.25
N ASN A 419 13.69 -20.92 13.45
CA ASN A 419 13.39 -22.36 13.46
C ASN A 419 14.35 -23.14 14.37
N ASP A 420 15.40 -22.50 14.89
CA ASP A 420 16.36 -23.15 15.78
C ASP A 420 15.77 -23.26 17.19
N LYS A 421 15.48 -24.50 17.61
CA LYS A 421 14.94 -24.79 18.93
C LYS A 421 15.87 -24.35 20.07
N ASN A 422 17.17 -24.19 19.81
CA ASN A 422 18.12 -23.71 20.81
C ASN A 422 18.03 -22.18 21.05
N GLN A 423 17.21 -21.47 20.28
CA GLN A 423 16.97 -20.03 20.47
C GLN A 423 15.61 -19.76 21.11
N GLN A 424 14.84 -20.81 21.38
CA GLN A 424 13.45 -20.73 21.81
C GLN A 424 13.31 -21.01 23.30
N TRP A 425 12.43 -20.25 23.93
CA TRP A 425 12.16 -20.29 25.37
C TRP A 425 10.67 -20.39 25.61
N VAL A 426 10.22 -21.42 26.31
CA VAL A 426 8.86 -21.46 26.83
C VAL A 426 8.80 -20.55 28.06
N ILE A 427 7.94 -19.54 28.01
CA ILE A 427 7.64 -18.67 29.16
C ILE A 427 6.57 -19.32 30.04
N GLU A 428 6.83 -19.28 31.34
CA GLU A 428 5.94 -19.77 32.38
C GLU A 428 5.76 -18.63 33.37
N LYS A 429 4.51 -18.23 33.64
CA LYS A 429 4.20 -17.14 34.57
C LYS A 429 4.32 -17.60 36.01
#